data_AF-A0A8S8XK70-F1
#
_entry.id   AF-A0A8S8XK70-F1
#
_cell.length_a   1.000
_cell.length_b   1.000
_cell.length_c   1.000
_cell.angle_alpha   90.00
_cell.angle_beta   90.00
_cell.angle_gamma   90.00
#
_symmetry.space_group_name_H-M   'P 1'
#
loop_
_entity.id
_entity.type
_entity.pdbx_description
1 polymer ?
#
loop_
_entity_poly.entity_id
_entity_poly.type
_entity_poly.pdbx_seq_one_letter_code
_entity_poly.pdbx_strand_id
1 'polypeptide(L)'
;MRGNTTIVILAMMMTALMSPLTLAEAQDDGSTQTISSSETWTSDNTLNGNVTISSGGVLTIDGSINVATGSKITVDSGGSLILNGALNAAESMNEIYMEVYQNTVLEPYFDGLVDSGVMRINMAQEYFSSMDVHSR
;
A
#
# COMPACT_ATOMS: atom_id res chain seq x y z
N MET A 1 -37.98 38.36 -27.61
CA MET A 1 -37.49 36.96 -27.43
C MET A 1 -36.03 36.73 -27.81
N ARG A 2 -35.24 37.74 -28.27
CA ARG A 2 -33.82 37.55 -28.67
C ARG A 2 -32.78 37.76 -27.55
N GLY A 3 -33.14 38.45 -26.45
CA GLY A 3 -32.24 38.65 -25.31
C GLY A 3 -32.23 37.50 -24.29
N ASN A 4 -33.34 36.80 -24.14
CA ASN A 4 -33.47 35.70 -23.18
C ASN A 4 -32.64 34.48 -23.59
N THR A 5 -32.51 34.20 -24.89
CA THR A 5 -31.68 33.09 -25.41
C THR A 5 -30.19 33.34 -25.21
N THR A 6 -29.71 34.58 -25.30
CA THR A 6 -28.29 34.90 -25.08
C THR A 6 -27.88 34.74 -23.61
N ILE A 7 -28.76 35.14 -22.68
CA ILE A 7 -28.52 34.96 -21.24
C ILE A 7 -28.54 33.48 -20.86
N VAL A 8 -29.44 32.68 -21.44
CA VAL A 8 -29.50 31.22 -21.18
C VAL A 8 -28.25 30.51 -21.70
N ILE A 9 -27.75 30.87 -22.89
CA ILE A 9 -26.51 30.29 -23.44
C ILE A 9 -25.29 30.69 -22.58
N LEU A 10 -25.22 31.96 -22.15
CA LEU A 10 -24.13 32.42 -21.27
C LEU A 10 -24.19 31.77 -19.88
N ALA A 11 -25.39 31.57 -19.32
CA ALA A 11 -25.58 30.88 -18.05
C ALA A 11 -25.22 29.39 -18.15
N MET A 12 -25.57 28.71 -19.25
CA MET A 12 -25.17 27.32 -19.51
C MET A 12 -23.66 27.16 -19.71
N MET A 13 -23.00 28.13 -20.36
CA MET A 13 -21.54 28.16 -20.46
C MET A 13 -20.90 28.36 -19.09
N MET A 14 -21.40 29.29 -18.26
CA MET A 14 -20.86 29.49 -16.91
C MET A 14 -21.01 28.24 -16.02
N THR A 15 -22.11 27.49 -16.12
CA THR A 15 -22.25 26.24 -15.34
C THR A 15 -21.24 25.16 -15.75
N ALA A 16 -20.81 25.12 -17.02
CA ALA A 16 -19.77 24.20 -17.48
C ALA A 16 -18.36 24.62 -17.00
N LEU A 17 -18.15 25.90 -16.67
CA LEU A 17 -16.90 26.39 -16.09
C LEU A 17 -16.82 26.19 -14.56
N MET A 18 -17.92 25.82 -13.89
CA MET A 18 -17.97 25.63 -12.43
C MET A 18 -17.93 24.15 -12.00
N SER A 19 -17.64 23.22 -12.90
CA SER A 19 -17.29 21.85 -12.48
C SER A 19 -16.06 21.90 -11.58
N PRO A 20 -16.07 21.28 -10.39
CA PRO A 20 -14.92 21.28 -9.50
C PRO A 20 -13.73 20.65 -10.23
N LEU A 21 -12.55 21.27 -10.11
CA LEU A 21 -11.31 20.61 -10.50
C LEU A 21 -11.12 19.42 -9.54
N THR A 22 -11.44 18.23 -10.00
CA THR A 22 -11.07 17.01 -9.30
C THR A 22 -9.57 16.83 -9.48
N LEU A 23 -8.82 16.94 -8.39
CA LEU A 23 -7.42 16.52 -8.38
C LEU A 23 -7.38 15.01 -8.62
N ALA A 24 -6.37 14.54 -9.34
CA ALA A 24 -6.20 13.13 -9.55
C ALA A 24 -5.83 12.44 -8.22
N GLU A 25 -6.30 11.22 -8.03
CA GLU A 25 -6.13 10.46 -6.80
C GLU A 25 -5.92 8.98 -7.10
N ALA A 26 -5.41 8.24 -6.10
CA ALA A 26 -5.26 6.80 -6.21
C ALA A 26 -6.64 6.15 -6.45
N GLN A 27 -6.74 5.28 -7.47
CA GLN A 27 -7.94 4.50 -7.71
C GLN A 27 -8.18 3.50 -6.56
N ASP A 28 -9.43 3.35 -6.13
CA ASP A 28 -9.83 2.47 -5.02
C ASP A 28 -10.88 1.43 -5.41
N ASP A 29 -11.19 1.33 -6.70
CA ASP A 29 -12.28 0.52 -7.26
C ASP A 29 -11.87 -0.88 -7.75
N GLY A 30 -10.59 -1.24 -7.58
CA GLY A 30 -10.01 -2.50 -8.03
C GLY A 30 -9.63 -2.55 -9.51
N SER A 31 -9.77 -1.44 -10.24
CA SER A 31 -9.50 -1.39 -11.68
C SER A 31 -8.01 -1.24 -12.01
N THR A 32 -7.68 -1.03 -13.29
CA THR A 32 -6.32 -0.76 -13.75
C THR A 32 -6.25 0.59 -14.45
N GLN A 33 -5.35 1.44 -14.00
CA GLN A 33 -5.09 2.77 -14.54
C GLN A 33 -3.74 2.79 -15.26
N THR A 34 -3.69 3.47 -16.41
CA THR A 34 -2.43 3.78 -17.10
C THR A 34 -2.16 5.27 -17.05
N ILE A 35 -1.01 5.65 -16.49
CA ILE A 35 -0.54 7.03 -16.42
C ILE A 35 0.43 7.26 -17.58
N SER A 36 0.04 8.10 -18.53
CA SER A 36 0.84 8.47 -19.73
C SER A 36 1.22 9.95 -19.77
N SER A 37 0.84 10.70 -18.74
CA SER A 37 1.18 12.11 -18.53
C SER A 37 1.48 12.37 -17.06
N SER A 38 1.79 13.61 -16.70
CA SER A 38 2.02 13.97 -15.29
C SER A 38 0.72 13.94 -14.47
N GLU A 39 0.78 13.32 -13.31
CA GLU A 39 -0.31 13.18 -12.34
C GLU A 39 0.27 13.32 -10.92
N THR A 40 -0.48 13.95 -10.00
CA THR A 40 -0.05 14.13 -8.62
C THR A 40 -1.17 13.70 -7.66
N TRP A 41 -0.86 12.77 -6.76
CA TRP A 41 -1.74 12.31 -5.69
C TRP A 41 -1.34 12.98 -4.38
N THR A 42 -2.14 13.94 -3.94
CA THR A 42 -1.84 14.75 -2.75
C THR A 42 -2.52 14.26 -1.47
N SER A 43 -3.59 13.49 -1.60
CA SER A 43 -4.43 13.07 -0.48
C SER A 43 -3.98 11.72 0.08
N ASP A 44 -4.12 11.53 1.39
CA ASP A 44 -4.02 10.22 2.01
C ASP A 44 -5.19 9.35 1.53
N ASN A 45 -4.90 8.17 0.98
CA ASN A 45 -5.93 7.30 0.41
C ASN A 45 -5.50 5.81 0.38
N THR A 46 -6.36 4.95 -0.13
CA THR A 46 -6.07 3.54 -0.41
C THR A 46 -5.97 3.33 -1.91
N LEU A 47 -4.87 2.72 -2.37
CA LEU A 47 -4.78 2.18 -3.72
C LEU A 47 -5.35 0.76 -3.70
N ASN A 48 -6.48 0.56 -4.39
CA ASN A 48 -7.05 -0.76 -4.65
C ASN A 48 -7.20 -0.92 -6.17
N GLY A 49 -6.32 -1.71 -6.77
CA GLY A 49 -6.18 -1.83 -8.22
C GLY A 49 -4.72 -1.75 -8.67
N ASN A 50 -4.51 -1.78 -10.00
CA ASN A 50 -3.17 -1.74 -10.58
C ASN A 50 -2.91 -0.41 -11.29
N VAL A 51 -1.69 0.09 -11.16
CA VAL A 51 -1.26 1.30 -11.86
C VAL A 51 -0.09 0.94 -12.76
N THR A 52 -0.12 1.38 -14.01
CA THR A 52 1.03 1.34 -14.91
C THR A 52 1.42 2.76 -15.29
N ILE A 53 2.64 3.17 -14.93
CA ILE A 53 3.24 4.43 -15.35
C ILE A 53 4.01 4.15 -16.63
N SER A 54 3.40 4.51 -17.75
CA SER A 54 3.94 4.28 -19.09
C SER A 54 5.03 5.30 -19.45
N SER A 55 5.72 5.08 -20.58
CA SER A 55 6.76 5.98 -21.09
C SER A 55 6.26 7.43 -21.21
N GLY A 56 6.98 8.38 -20.63
CA GLY A 56 6.60 9.80 -20.58
C GLY A 56 5.60 10.17 -19.47
N GLY A 57 5.00 9.18 -18.79
CA GLY A 57 4.18 9.38 -17.61
C GLY A 57 5.01 9.71 -16.37
N VAL A 58 4.48 10.58 -15.52
CA VAL A 58 5.09 10.92 -14.23
C VAL A 58 4.02 10.87 -13.16
N LEU A 59 4.09 9.92 -12.24
CA LEU A 59 3.25 9.93 -11.05
C LEU A 59 4.03 10.54 -9.89
N THR A 60 3.50 11.59 -9.29
CA THR A 60 4.01 12.16 -8.03
C THR A 60 3.06 11.80 -6.90
N ILE A 61 3.56 11.15 -5.85
CA ILE A 61 2.78 10.82 -4.65
C ILE A 61 3.29 11.68 -3.50
N ASP A 62 2.47 12.67 -3.13
CA ASP A 62 2.72 13.56 -1.99
C ASP A 62 1.97 13.10 -0.73
N GLY A 63 0.85 12.39 -0.88
CA GLY A 63 0.07 11.82 0.22
C GLY A 63 0.61 10.47 0.74
N SER A 64 -0.03 9.95 1.78
CA SER A 64 0.20 8.60 2.30
C SER A 64 -0.79 7.61 1.70
N ILE A 65 -0.32 6.67 0.88
CA ILE A 65 -1.16 5.70 0.19
C ILE A 65 -1.02 4.32 0.83
N ASN A 66 -2.14 3.75 1.27
CA ASN A 66 -2.20 2.35 1.69
C ASN A 66 -2.48 1.47 0.47
N VAL A 67 -1.55 0.62 0.09
CA VAL A 67 -1.67 -0.28 -1.06
C VAL A 67 -2.37 -1.56 -0.60
N ALA A 68 -3.57 -1.81 -1.13
CA ALA A 68 -4.37 -2.99 -0.81
C ALA A 68 -3.71 -4.28 -1.30
N THR A 69 -4.00 -5.39 -0.63
CA THR A 69 -3.50 -6.72 -1.01
C THR A 69 -3.82 -7.05 -2.47
N GLY A 70 -2.80 -7.46 -3.23
CA GLY A 70 -2.92 -7.78 -4.65
C GLY A 70 -2.80 -6.58 -5.61
N SER A 71 -2.77 -5.35 -5.09
CA SER A 71 -2.55 -4.13 -5.87
C SER A 71 -1.07 -3.92 -6.17
N LYS A 72 -0.76 -3.21 -7.27
CA LYS A 72 0.63 -2.90 -7.66
C LYS A 72 0.74 -1.61 -8.45
N ILE A 73 1.89 -0.95 -8.32
CA ILE A 73 2.33 0.13 -9.21
C ILE A 73 3.49 -0.42 -10.04
N THR A 74 3.36 -0.39 -11.36
CA THR A 74 4.38 -0.79 -12.34
C THR A 74 4.89 0.45 -13.03
N VAL A 75 6.21 0.62 -13.10
CA VAL A 75 6.86 1.70 -13.85
C VAL A 75 7.51 1.09 -15.09
N ASP A 76 6.96 1.40 -16.26
CA ASP A 76 7.53 0.95 -17.53
C ASP A 76 8.76 1.80 -17.93
N SER A 77 9.52 1.31 -18.92
CA SER A 77 10.69 2.04 -19.43
C SER A 77 10.32 3.45 -19.90
N GLY A 78 10.96 4.47 -19.32
CA GLY A 78 10.71 5.87 -19.61
C GLY A 78 9.58 6.51 -18.79
N GLY A 79 8.90 5.76 -17.91
CA GLY A 79 8.02 6.31 -16.89
C GLY A 79 8.80 6.75 -15.64
N SER A 80 8.18 7.59 -14.81
CA SER A 80 8.77 8.06 -13.54
C SER A 80 7.77 8.03 -12.39
N LEU A 81 8.21 7.52 -11.24
CA LEU A 81 7.51 7.61 -9.96
C LEU A 81 8.31 8.51 -9.03
N ILE A 82 7.71 9.60 -8.58
CA ILE A 82 8.26 10.51 -7.57
C ILE A 82 7.46 10.29 -6.29
N LEU A 83 8.10 9.80 -5.23
CA LEU A 83 7.47 9.54 -3.95
C LEU A 83 8.00 10.53 -2.91
N ASN A 84 7.17 11.51 -2.54
CA ASN A 84 7.44 12.49 -1.48
C ASN A 84 6.70 12.15 -0.18
N GLY A 85 5.53 11.50 -0.30
CA GLY A 85 4.73 10.99 0.81
C GLY A 85 5.14 9.56 1.19
N ALA A 86 4.14 8.69 1.40
CA ALA A 86 4.36 7.31 1.84
C ALA A 86 3.59 6.29 1.00
N LEU A 87 4.17 5.10 0.84
CA LEU A 87 3.48 3.89 0.38
C LEU A 87 3.53 2.86 1.50
N ASN A 88 2.37 2.54 2.06
CA ASN A 88 2.24 1.54 3.12
C ASN A 88 1.54 0.30 2.55
N ALA A 89 1.95 -0.89 2.99
CA ALA A 89 1.10 -2.06 2.78
C ALA A 89 -0.13 -1.93 3.68
N ALA A 90 -1.34 -1.97 3.11
CA ALA A 90 -2.58 -1.90 3.90
C ALA A 90 -2.71 -3.08 4.86
N GLU A 91 -2.20 -4.24 4.44
CA GLU A 91 -2.02 -5.41 5.28
C GLU A 91 -0.51 -5.69 5.40
N SER A 92 0.03 -5.43 6.58
CA SER A 92 1.39 -5.84 6.89
C SER A 92 1.41 -7.33 7.17
N MET A 93 2.10 -8.12 6.35
CA MET A 93 2.45 -9.51 6.67
C MET A 93 3.55 -9.54 7.76
N ASN A 94 3.36 -8.80 8.86
CA ASN A 94 4.26 -8.77 10.01
C ASN A 94 3.89 -9.86 11.02
N GLU A 95 3.71 -11.06 10.53
CA GLU A 95 3.66 -12.23 11.40
C GLU A 95 4.72 -13.21 10.89
N ILE A 96 5.97 -12.99 11.32
CA ILE A 96 6.98 -14.05 11.26
C ILE A 96 6.57 -15.06 12.33
N TYR A 97 5.70 -16.00 11.95
CA TYR A 97 5.46 -17.20 12.74
C TYR A 97 6.51 -18.25 12.38
N MET A 98 7.11 -18.84 13.41
CA MET A 98 7.85 -20.07 13.23
C MET A 98 6.86 -21.23 13.28
N GLU A 99 6.59 -21.83 12.13
CA GLU A 99 5.78 -23.05 12.05
C GLU A 99 6.56 -24.23 12.63
N VAL A 100 5.98 -24.92 13.60
CA VAL A 100 6.56 -26.09 14.27
C VAL A 100 5.90 -27.35 13.73
N TYR A 101 6.71 -28.21 13.11
CA TYR A 101 6.32 -29.54 12.61
C TYR A 101 6.83 -30.65 13.55
N GLN A 102 6.33 -31.89 13.38
CA GLN A 102 6.69 -33.05 14.23
C GLN A 102 8.20 -33.26 14.43
N ASN A 103 9.04 -32.83 13.49
CA ASN A 103 10.50 -33.01 13.54
C ASN A 103 11.27 -31.68 13.66
N THR A 104 10.61 -30.59 14.04
CA THR A 104 11.29 -29.29 14.20
C THR A 104 12.14 -29.33 15.46
N VAL A 105 13.44 -29.06 15.31
CA VAL A 105 14.38 -28.91 16.41
C VAL A 105 14.78 -27.45 16.50
N LEU A 106 14.63 -26.85 17.68
CA LEU A 106 15.10 -25.49 17.96
C LEU A 106 16.53 -25.56 18.50
N GLU A 107 17.49 -25.04 17.72
CA GLU A 107 18.90 -24.97 18.08
C GLU A 107 19.34 -23.51 18.26
N PRO A 108 19.06 -22.90 19.42
CA PRO A 108 19.53 -21.54 19.69
C PRO A 108 21.06 -21.48 19.82
N TYR A 109 21.66 -20.46 19.20
CA TYR A 109 23.08 -20.16 19.33
C TYR A 109 23.30 -19.15 20.47
N PHE A 110 24.04 -19.55 21.50
CA PHE A 110 24.26 -18.75 22.71
C PHE A 110 25.69 -18.24 22.85
N ASP A 111 26.46 -18.17 21.77
CA ASP A 111 27.82 -17.62 21.84
C ASP A 111 27.78 -16.13 22.21
N GLY A 112 28.65 -15.72 23.14
CA GLY A 112 28.70 -14.36 23.67
C GLY A 112 27.77 -14.05 24.86
N LEU A 113 27.12 -15.04 25.48
CA LEU A 113 26.47 -14.82 26.78
C LEU A 113 27.53 -14.61 27.87
N VAL A 114 27.51 -13.43 28.49
CA VAL A 114 28.57 -12.97 29.39
C VAL A 114 28.53 -13.56 30.80
N ASP A 115 27.46 -14.27 31.22
CA ASP A 115 27.41 -14.94 32.53
C ASP A 115 26.23 -15.94 32.67
N SER A 116 25.04 -15.55 32.24
CA SER A 116 23.83 -16.40 32.22
C SER A 116 22.72 -15.74 31.40
N GLY A 117 21.77 -16.54 30.89
CA GLY A 117 20.61 -16.06 30.16
C GLY A 117 19.42 -17.00 30.31
N VAL A 118 18.21 -16.47 30.19
CA VAL A 118 16.98 -17.27 30.18
C VAL A 118 16.41 -17.26 28.77
N MET A 119 16.28 -18.44 28.17
CA MET A 119 15.45 -18.62 26.99
C MET A 119 13.98 -18.68 27.42
N ARG A 120 13.16 -17.77 26.91
CA ARG A 120 11.69 -17.79 27.10
C ARG A 120 11.02 -18.14 25.78
N ILE A 121 10.32 -19.27 25.75
CA ILE A 121 9.48 -19.69 24.64
C ILE A 121 8.02 -19.49 25.07
N ASN A 122 7.29 -18.62 24.37
CA ASN A 122 5.86 -18.41 24.60
C ASN A 122 5.08 -19.14 23.51
N MET A 123 4.35 -20.19 23.87
CA MET A 123 3.52 -20.95 22.95
C MET A 123 2.05 -20.81 23.38
N ALA A 124 1.13 -20.78 22.41
CA ALA A 124 -0.30 -20.82 22.73
C ALA A 124 -0.63 -22.16 23.40
N GLN A 125 -1.49 -22.13 24.43
CA GLN A 125 -1.80 -23.27 25.30
C GLN A 125 -2.33 -24.50 24.53
N GLU A 126 -2.93 -24.28 23.35
CA GLU A 126 -3.53 -25.32 22.52
C GLU A 126 -2.53 -26.21 21.76
N TYR A 127 -1.25 -25.81 21.66
CA TYR A 127 -0.22 -26.55 20.91
C TYR A 127 0.83 -27.22 21.79
N PHE A 128 0.68 -27.16 23.13
CA PHE A 128 1.65 -27.70 24.06
C PHE A 128 1.10 -28.92 24.81
N SER A 129 1.45 -30.12 24.34
CA SER A 129 1.03 -31.37 24.99
C SER A 129 2.04 -31.87 26.02
N SER A 130 3.34 -31.66 25.82
CA SER A 130 4.40 -32.06 26.75
C SER A 130 5.73 -31.31 26.52
N MET A 131 6.61 -31.32 27.53
CA MET A 131 8.00 -30.84 27.48
C MET A 131 8.91 -31.91 28.07
N ASP A 132 9.85 -32.44 27.28
CA ASP A 132 10.91 -33.31 27.80
C ASP A 132 12.22 -32.54 27.94
N VAL A 133 12.63 -32.28 29.18
CA VAL A 133 13.92 -31.64 29.50
C VAL A 133 14.92 -32.71 29.92
N HIS A 134 15.95 -32.89 29.12
CA HIS A 134 17.04 -33.82 29.43
C HIS A 134 18.19 -33.04 30.09
N SER A 135 18.39 -33.20 31.40
CA SER A 135 19.63 -32.77 32.06
C SER A 135 20.67 -33.89 31.96
N ARG A 136 21.91 -33.55 31.59
CA ARG A 136 23.05 -34.45 31.78
C ARG A 136 23.53 -34.44 33.23
#